data_AF-E1ZI94-F1
#
_entry.id   AF-E1ZI94-F1
#
_cell.length_a   1.000
_cell.length_b   1.000
_cell.length_c   1.000
_cell.angle_alpha   90.00
_cell.angle_beta   90.00
_cell.angle_gamma   90.00
#
_symmetry.space_group_name_H-M   'P 1'
#
loop_
_entity.id
_entity.type
_entity.pdbx_description
1 polymer ?
#
loop_
_entity_poly.entity_id
_entity_poly.type
_entity_poly.pdbx_seq_one_letter_code
_entity_poly.pdbx_strand_id
1 'polypeptide(L)'
;PAQGSAGLQLVWTTVAEVQNSIEGWMAGRSIPGPAKNVDRPFLQAYYRRWGGEACGRQRAMPHIKSYLRYRGDDVAWLYVGSHNLSKAAWGQLQKQGSQLMVRSYELGVLLVPSLEGAYQAAARGQELRVPLPIPYTLPPQRYAAGDQPW
;
A
#
# COMPACT_ATOMS: atom_id res chain seq x y z
N PRO A 1 -4.67 -4.29 12.69
CA PRO A 1 -5.95 -3.75 12.13
C PRO A 1 -7.16 -4.53 12.66
N ALA A 2 -8.36 -3.95 12.60
CA ALA A 2 -9.60 -4.70 12.86
C ALA A 2 -9.77 -5.86 11.86
N GLN A 3 -10.66 -6.80 12.15
CA GLN A 3 -10.96 -7.90 11.21
C GLN A 3 -11.87 -7.42 10.05
N GLY A 4 -11.81 -8.12 8.92
CA GLY A 4 -12.66 -7.84 7.76
C GLY A 4 -12.39 -6.49 7.09
N SER A 5 -13.40 -5.94 6.41
CA SER A 5 -13.29 -4.65 5.71
C SER A 5 -12.99 -3.49 6.64
N ALA A 6 -13.43 -3.54 7.90
CA ALA A 6 -13.12 -2.54 8.93
C ALA A 6 -11.61 -2.45 9.23
N GLY A 7 -10.84 -3.47 8.87
CA GLY A 7 -9.38 -3.50 8.98
C GLY A 7 -8.63 -2.85 7.82
N LEU A 8 -9.31 -2.48 6.73
CA LEU A 8 -8.64 -1.92 5.55
C LEU A 8 -8.00 -0.58 5.88
N GLN A 9 -6.80 -0.37 5.34
CA GLN A 9 -6.01 0.83 5.51
C GLN A 9 -5.44 1.19 4.14
N LEU A 10 -5.81 2.37 3.63
CA LEU A 10 -5.38 2.87 2.33
C LEU A 10 -4.37 3.99 2.53
N VAL A 11 -3.10 3.70 2.32
CA VAL A 11 -2.06 4.72 2.32
C VAL A 11 -2.14 5.50 1.01
N TRP A 12 -2.54 6.76 1.09
CA TRP A 12 -2.65 7.71 -0.02
C TRP A 12 -2.14 9.06 0.47
N THR A 13 -1.51 9.84 -0.39
CA THR A 13 -0.92 11.12 0.02
C THR A 13 -2.02 12.16 0.24
N THR A 14 -1.84 12.99 1.25
CA THR A 14 -2.68 14.18 1.41
C THR A 14 -2.22 15.31 0.48
N VAL A 15 -3.09 16.28 0.21
CA VAL A 15 -2.75 17.53 -0.48
C VAL A 15 -1.56 18.22 0.22
N ALA A 16 -1.56 18.27 1.55
CA ALA A 16 -0.49 18.88 2.34
C ALA A 16 0.83 18.10 2.22
N GLU A 17 0.81 16.77 2.15
CA GLU A 17 2.01 15.95 1.96
C GLU A 17 2.65 16.21 0.59
N VAL A 18 1.84 16.33 -0.47
CA VAL A 18 2.33 16.69 -1.81
C VAL A 18 2.91 18.10 -1.82
N GLN A 19 2.18 19.09 -1.28
CA GLN A 19 2.62 20.49 -1.23
C GLN A 19 3.98 20.64 -0.54
N ASN A 20 4.17 19.94 0.58
CA ASN A 20 5.36 20.06 1.43
C ASN A 20 6.47 19.05 1.07
N SER A 21 6.29 18.27 0.01
CA SER A 21 7.29 17.34 -0.51
C SER A 21 8.53 18.06 -1.06
N ILE A 22 9.58 17.31 -1.40
CA ILE A 22 10.81 17.85 -2.01
C ILE A 22 10.50 18.47 -3.39
N GLU A 23 9.60 17.86 -4.16
CA GLU A 23 9.21 18.31 -5.50
C GLU A 23 8.00 19.25 -5.48
N GLY A 24 7.42 19.50 -4.30
CA GLY A 24 6.20 20.28 -4.13
C GLY A 24 5.05 19.73 -4.99
N TRP A 25 4.24 20.64 -5.55
CA TRP A 25 3.11 20.29 -6.42
C TRP A 25 3.47 19.43 -7.63
N MET A 26 4.73 19.45 -8.08
CA MET A 26 5.16 18.65 -9.22
C MET A 26 5.14 17.15 -8.91
N ALA A 27 5.38 16.76 -7.65
CA ALA A 27 5.31 15.36 -7.21
C ALA A 27 3.95 14.73 -7.52
N GLY A 28 2.90 15.53 -7.36
CA GLY A 28 1.52 15.12 -7.55
C GLY A 28 1.16 14.72 -8.98
N ARG A 29 1.94 15.14 -9.98
CA ARG A 29 1.77 14.69 -11.37
C ARG A 29 2.04 13.19 -11.54
N SER A 30 2.77 12.59 -10.61
CA SER A 30 3.09 11.16 -10.57
C SER A 30 2.18 10.37 -9.62
N ILE A 31 1.15 11.01 -9.05
CA ILE A 31 0.18 10.39 -8.14
C ILE A 31 -1.22 10.50 -8.77
N PRO A 32 -1.51 9.72 -9.82
CA PRO A 32 -2.75 9.88 -10.57
C PRO A 32 -3.96 9.33 -9.78
N GLY A 33 -4.80 10.24 -9.29
CA GLY A 33 -6.07 9.91 -8.64
C GLY A 33 -7.12 10.99 -8.93
N PRO A 34 -7.92 10.88 -10.00
CA PRO A 34 -8.93 11.89 -10.29
C PRO A 34 -9.89 12.06 -9.10
N ALA A 35 -10.23 13.31 -8.74
CA ALA A 35 -11.08 13.62 -7.59
C ALA A 35 -12.37 12.77 -7.52
N LYS A 36 -13.02 12.53 -8.67
CA LYS A 36 -14.21 11.66 -8.77
C LYS A 36 -14.02 10.21 -8.27
N ASN A 37 -12.78 9.75 -8.13
CA ASN A 37 -12.43 8.40 -7.65
C ASN A 37 -11.92 8.41 -6.22
N VAL A 38 -11.09 9.41 -5.85
CA VAL A 38 -10.44 9.48 -4.53
C VAL A 38 -11.27 10.26 -3.51
N ASP A 39 -12.04 11.25 -3.93
CA ASP A 39 -12.89 12.05 -3.05
C ASP A 39 -14.29 11.42 -2.88
N ARG A 40 -14.32 10.16 -2.45
CA ARG A 40 -15.56 9.45 -2.12
C ARG A 40 -15.77 9.46 -0.61
N PRO A 41 -16.93 9.89 -0.08
CA PRO A 41 -17.14 10.00 1.36
C PRO A 41 -16.84 8.71 2.14
N PHE A 42 -17.15 7.55 1.57
CA PHE A 42 -16.88 6.26 2.23
C PHE A 42 -15.39 5.94 2.35
N LEU A 43 -14.52 6.53 1.53
CA LEU A 43 -13.07 6.29 1.56
C LEU A 43 -12.39 6.96 2.77
N GLN A 44 -12.99 8.03 3.30
CA GLN A 44 -12.40 8.84 4.38
C GLN A 44 -12.01 8.01 5.61
N ALA A 45 -12.82 7.01 5.98
CA ALA A 45 -12.51 6.13 7.12
C ALA A 45 -11.26 5.23 6.90
N TYR A 46 -10.91 4.97 5.65
CA TYR A 46 -9.82 4.07 5.27
C TYR A 46 -8.51 4.80 5.01
N TYR A 47 -8.54 6.10 4.70
CA TYR A 47 -7.35 6.86 4.36
C TYR A 47 -6.33 6.94 5.49
N ARG A 48 -5.08 6.72 5.11
CA ARG A 48 -3.89 6.80 5.94
C ARG A 48 -2.86 7.63 5.22
N ARG A 49 -2.14 8.43 5.98
CA ARG A 49 -1.08 9.31 5.49
C ARG A 49 0.07 8.50 4.91
N TRP A 50 0.79 9.07 3.94
CA TRP A 50 2.00 8.44 3.38
C TRP A 50 3.01 8.10 4.48
N GLY A 51 3.25 9.07 5.38
CA GLY A 51 4.35 8.97 6.33
C GLY A 51 5.67 8.82 5.58
N GLY A 52 6.56 7.99 6.09
CA GLY A 52 7.87 7.75 5.46
C GLY A 52 9.05 8.02 6.39
N GLU A 53 8.78 8.50 7.60
CA GLU A 53 9.77 8.76 8.65
C GLU A 53 10.58 7.51 8.98
N ALA A 54 9.93 6.33 8.95
CA ALA A 54 10.56 5.03 9.18
C ALA A 54 11.77 4.77 8.27
N CYS A 55 11.83 5.41 7.09
CA CYS A 55 12.97 5.31 6.18
C CYS A 55 13.52 6.67 5.73
N GLY A 56 13.19 7.76 6.45
CA GLY A 56 13.62 9.12 6.13
C GLY A 56 13.07 9.69 4.81
N ARG A 57 11.93 9.17 4.32
CA ARG A 57 11.31 9.52 3.03
C ARG A 57 9.97 10.27 3.16
N GLN A 58 9.71 10.88 4.31
CA GLN A 58 8.46 11.60 4.57
C GLN A 58 8.19 12.78 3.63
N ARG A 59 9.22 13.31 2.96
CA ARG A 59 9.09 14.36 1.93
C ARG A 59 9.28 13.86 0.49
N ALA A 60 9.47 12.55 0.28
CA ALA A 60 9.58 11.95 -1.04
C ALA A 60 8.26 11.21 -1.34
N MET A 61 7.48 11.74 -2.28
CA MET A 61 6.15 11.18 -2.56
C MET A 61 6.21 9.78 -3.16
N PRO A 62 5.30 8.88 -2.78
CA PRO A 62 5.33 7.50 -3.22
C PRO A 62 4.92 7.36 -4.68
N HIS A 63 5.79 6.73 -5.46
CA HIS A 63 5.39 6.04 -6.69
C HIS A 63 5.43 4.51 -6.55
N ILE A 64 5.81 4.00 -5.37
CA ILE A 64 5.76 2.57 -5.00
C ILE A 64 4.32 2.12 -4.77
N LYS A 65 4.00 0.87 -5.13
CA LYS A 65 2.72 0.23 -4.81
C LYS A 65 3.01 -1.01 -3.99
N SER A 66 2.38 -1.08 -2.82
CA SER A 66 2.57 -2.19 -1.89
C SER A 66 1.26 -2.57 -1.24
N TYR A 67 1.11 -3.86 -0.96
CA TYR A 67 -0.05 -4.43 -0.29
C TYR A 67 0.49 -5.41 0.74
N LEU A 68 -0.02 -5.36 1.96
CA LEU A 68 0.42 -6.27 3.02
C LEU A 68 -0.70 -6.61 3.97
N ARG A 69 -0.48 -7.67 4.74
CA ARG A 69 -1.32 -8.03 5.89
C ARG A 69 -0.45 -8.18 7.12
N TYR A 70 -0.82 -7.50 8.20
CA TYR A 70 -0.01 -7.46 9.42
C TYR A 70 -0.86 -7.50 10.69
N ARG A 71 -0.22 -7.86 11.82
CA ARG A 71 -0.76 -7.84 13.18
C ARG A 71 0.36 -7.43 14.15
N GLY A 72 0.24 -6.27 14.79
CA GLY A 72 1.36 -5.71 15.57
C GLY A 72 2.54 -5.47 14.63
N ASP A 73 3.71 -6.01 14.99
CA ASP A 73 4.92 -5.94 14.17
C ASP A 73 5.05 -7.14 13.20
N ASP A 74 4.16 -8.12 13.29
CA ASP A 74 4.21 -9.33 12.45
C ASP A 74 3.53 -9.09 11.11
N VAL A 75 4.23 -9.44 10.03
CA VAL A 75 3.71 -9.37 8.65
C VAL A 75 3.49 -10.77 8.11
N ALA A 76 2.26 -11.05 7.69
CA ALA A 76 1.89 -12.34 7.10
C ALA A 76 2.40 -12.47 5.65
N TRP A 77 2.37 -11.38 4.89
CA TRP A 77 2.89 -11.28 3.53
C TRP A 77 3.01 -9.81 3.13
N LEU A 78 3.91 -9.55 2.18
CA LEU A 78 4.11 -8.25 1.55
C LEU A 78 4.19 -8.45 0.03
N TYR A 79 3.35 -7.75 -0.70
CA TYR A 79 3.41 -7.62 -2.15
C TYR A 79 3.99 -6.25 -2.51
N VAL A 80 4.93 -6.23 -3.46
CA VAL A 80 5.45 -4.99 -4.07
C VAL A 80 5.42 -5.15 -5.59
N GLY A 81 4.88 -4.17 -6.31
CA GLY A 81 4.76 -4.25 -7.75
C GLY A 81 4.28 -2.95 -8.40
N SER A 82 3.80 -3.06 -9.64
CA SER A 82 3.30 -1.93 -10.42
C SER A 82 1.80 -1.63 -10.22
N HIS A 83 1.04 -2.57 -9.65
CA HIS A 83 -0.42 -2.49 -9.51
C HIS A 83 -0.89 -1.34 -8.61
N ASN A 84 -1.41 -0.27 -9.20
CA ASN A 84 -2.25 0.69 -8.48
C ASN A 84 -3.58 0.03 -8.05
N LEU A 85 -4.28 0.63 -7.09
CA LEU A 85 -5.59 0.16 -6.65
C LEU A 85 -6.67 0.45 -7.71
N SER A 86 -6.71 -0.38 -8.75
CA SER A 86 -7.63 -0.24 -9.87
C SER A 86 -8.11 -1.59 -10.40
N LYS A 87 -9.32 -1.61 -10.96
CA LYS A 87 -9.86 -2.79 -11.67
C LYS A 87 -9.07 -3.13 -12.93
N ALA A 88 -8.41 -2.16 -13.56
CA ALA A 88 -7.60 -2.40 -14.75
C ALA A 88 -6.37 -3.27 -14.42
N ALA A 89 -5.73 -2.97 -13.29
CA ALA A 89 -4.56 -3.69 -12.79
C ALA A 89 -4.93 -5.04 -12.16
N TRP A 90 -5.90 -5.07 -11.23
CA TRP A 90 -6.25 -6.27 -10.46
C TRP A 90 -7.29 -7.18 -11.13
N GLY A 91 -7.98 -6.66 -12.13
CA GLY A 91 -9.07 -7.33 -12.81
C GLY A 91 -10.44 -7.12 -12.16
N GLN A 92 -11.46 -7.52 -12.90
CA GLN A 92 -12.86 -7.53 -12.46
C GLN A 92 -13.56 -8.79 -12.95
N LEU A 93 -14.32 -9.44 -12.07
CA LEU A 93 -15.19 -10.56 -12.44
C LEU A 93 -16.33 -10.08 -13.34
N GLN A 94 -16.56 -10.81 -14.43
CA GLN A 94 -17.59 -10.58 -15.45
C GLN A 94 -18.30 -11.90 -15.76
N LYS A 95 -19.33 -11.86 -16.63
CA LYS A 95 -20.09 -13.06 -17.07
C LYS A 95 -20.52 -13.94 -15.90
N GLN A 96 -21.19 -13.32 -14.92
CA GLN A 96 -21.66 -13.99 -13.69
C GLN A 96 -20.54 -14.72 -12.92
N GLY A 97 -19.31 -14.18 -12.94
CA GLY A 97 -18.17 -14.72 -12.20
C GLY A 97 -17.30 -15.72 -12.96
N SER A 98 -17.68 -16.11 -14.17
CA SER A 98 -16.93 -17.07 -14.99
C SER A 98 -15.70 -16.49 -15.70
N GLN A 99 -15.56 -15.16 -15.72
CA GLN A 99 -14.45 -14.49 -16.42
C GLN A 99 -13.80 -13.44 -15.52
N LEU A 100 -12.48 -13.52 -15.32
CA LEU A 100 -11.67 -12.44 -14.75
C LEU A 100 -11.08 -11.61 -15.88
N MET A 101 -11.50 -10.35 -15.99
CA MET A 101 -11.05 -9.44 -17.04
C MET A 101 -10.00 -8.47 -16.49
N VAL A 102 -8.78 -8.51 -17.03
CA VAL A 102 -7.63 -7.64 -16.70
C VAL A 102 -7.31 -6.76 -17.91
N ARG A 103 -7.02 -5.47 -17.70
CA ARG A 103 -6.81 -4.49 -18.80
C ARG A 103 -5.38 -3.98 -18.93
N SER A 104 -4.53 -4.27 -17.95
CA SER A 104 -3.17 -3.76 -17.87
C SER A 104 -2.17 -4.90 -17.73
N TYR A 105 -0.96 -4.68 -18.27
CA TYR A 105 0.19 -5.51 -17.94
C TYR A 105 0.82 -4.96 -16.66
N GLU A 106 0.94 -5.83 -15.67
CA GLU A 106 1.44 -5.46 -14.36
C GLU A 106 2.30 -6.61 -13.83
N LEU A 107 3.30 -6.29 -13.01
CA LEU A 107 4.19 -7.28 -12.42
C LEU A 107 4.53 -6.89 -10.98
N GLY A 108 4.76 -7.89 -10.14
CA GLY A 108 5.29 -7.68 -8.81
C GLY A 108 5.75 -8.98 -8.19
N VAL A 109 6.29 -8.85 -6.98
CA VAL A 109 6.81 -9.95 -6.18
C VAL A 109 6.00 -10.08 -4.90
N LEU A 110 5.74 -11.32 -4.49
CA LEU A 110 5.10 -11.63 -3.22
C LEU A 110 6.16 -12.21 -2.27
N LEU A 111 6.39 -11.51 -1.17
CA LEU A 111 7.26 -11.92 -0.09
C LEU A 111 6.39 -12.55 1.00
N VAL A 112 6.67 -13.82 1.31
CA VAL A 112 5.96 -14.59 2.33
C VAL A 112 6.99 -15.02 3.38
N PRO A 113 7.05 -14.37 4.56
CA PRO A 113 8.09 -14.64 5.56
C PRO A 113 8.21 -16.11 5.98
N SER A 114 7.12 -16.88 5.97
CA SER A 114 7.18 -18.31 6.27
C SER A 114 7.90 -19.13 5.19
N LEU A 115 7.81 -18.74 3.91
CA LEU A 115 8.54 -19.42 2.83
C LEU A 115 10.03 -19.09 2.91
N GLU A 116 10.37 -17.82 3.14
CA GLU A 116 11.77 -17.41 3.33
C GLU A 116 12.37 -18.04 4.58
N GLY A 117 11.64 -18.03 5.69
CA GLY A 117 12.03 -18.69 6.94
C GLY A 117 12.28 -20.19 6.74
N ALA A 118 11.40 -20.89 6.01
CA ALA A 118 11.58 -22.31 5.69
C ALA A 118 12.80 -22.54 4.80
N TYR A 119 13.03 -21.70 3.79
CA TYR A 119 14.20 -21.78 2.91
C TYR A 119 15.51 -21.60 3.71
N GLN A 120 15.57 -20.58 4.57
CA GLN A 120 16.75 -20.31 5.40
C GLN A 120 16.95 -21.37 6.50
N ALA A 121 15.87 -21.89 7.09
CA ALA A 121 15.94 -22.95 8.09
C ALA A 121 16.44 -24.26 7.50
N ALA A 122 16.05 -24.60 6.26
CA ALA A 122 16.61 -25.75 5.54
C ALA A 122 18.13 -25.60 5.32
N ALA A 123 18.64 -24.37 5.25
CA ALA A 123 20.07 -24.07 5.10
C ALA A 123 20.84 -23.93 6.44
N ARG A 124 20.17 -23.55 7.54
CA ARG A 124 20.84 -23.09 8.79
C ARG A 124 20.30 -23.66 10.10
N GLY A 125 19.18 -24.40 10.09
CA GLY A 125 18.63 -25.07 11.27
C GLY A 125 18.09 -24.17 12.39
N GLN A 126 17.77 -22.89 12.11
CA GLN A 126 17.23 -21.95 13.10
C GLN A 126 15.98 -21.21 12.56
N GLU A 127 15.08 -20.83 13.48
CA GLU A 127 13.97 -19.93 13.17
C GLU A 127 14.51 -18.52 12.89
N LEU A 128 14.28 -18.01 11.67
CA LEU A 128 14.81 -16.71 11.24
C LEU A 128 13.71 -15.66 11.17
N ARG A 129 13.98 -14.50 11.78
CA ARG A 129 13.21 -13.27 11.54
C ARG A 129 13.68 -12.64 10.24
N VAL A 130 12.77 -12.49 9.29
CA VAL A 130 13.02 -11.88 7.98
C VAL A 130 12.62 -10.41 8.03
N PRO A 131 13.57 -9.46 8.01
CA PRO A 131 13.22 -8.04 7.96
C PRO A 131 12.59 -7.71 6.61
N LEU A 132 11.42 -7.06 6.64
CA LEU A 132 10.75 -6.59 5.43
C LEU A 132 10.93 -5.07 5.29
N PRO A 133 11.34 -4.56 4.11
CA PRO A 133 11.57 -3.14 3.89
C PRO A 133 10.25 -2.38 3.67
N ILE A 134 9.47 -2.20 4.74
CA ILE A 134 8.21 -1.46 4.70
C ILE A 134 8.53 0.04 4.80
N PRO A 135 8.18 0.88 3.80
CA PRO A 135 8.64 2.27 3.76
C PRO A 135 7.84 3.21 4.68
N TYR A 136 6.83 2.70 5.38
CA TYR A 136 5.95 3.46 6.27
C TYR A 136 5.75 2.72 7.61
N THR A 137 5.36 3.49 8.63
CA THR A 137 5.13 2.95 9.97
C THR A 137 3.89 2.05 10.02
N LEU A 138 3.95 0.99 10.84
CA LEU A 138 2.80 0.16 11.19
C LEU A 138 2.42 0.40 12.66
N PRO A 139 1.14 0.69 12.99
CA PRO A 139 0.07 1.00 12.05
C PRO A 139 0.28 2.36 11.36
N PRO A 140 -0.14 2.51 10.09
CA PRO A 140 -0.05 3.79 9.41
C PRO A 140 -1.00 4.82 10.04
N GLN A 141 -0.59 6.09 10.05
CA GLN A 141 -1.33 7.17 10.68
C GLN A 141 -2.62 7.50 9.90
N ARG A 142 -3.73 7.72 10.61
CA ARG A 142 -4.99 8.19 9.99
C ARG A 142 -4.83 9.62 9.46
N TYR A 143 -5.63 9.95 8.44
CA TYR A 143 -5.87 11.34 8.07
C TYR A 143 -6.38 12.13 9.28
N ALA A 144 -5.88 13.37 9.42
CA ALA A 144 -6.36 14.33 10.41
C ALA A 144 -7.68 14.96 9.95
N ALA A 145 -8.35 15.66 10.88
CA ALA A 145 -9.53 16.45 10.53
C ALA A 145 -9.14 17.52 9.49
N GLY A 146 -9.81 17.51 8.33
CA GLY A 146 -9.55 18.44 7.23
C GLY A 146 -8.51 17.98 6.21
N ASP A 147 -7.82 16.85 6.43
CA ASP A 147 -6.96 16.27 5.39
C ASP A 147 -7.80 15.92 4.16
N GLN A 148 -7.27 16.25 2.98
CA GLN A 148 -7.84 15.89 1.70
C GLN A 148 -6.89 14.97 0.95
N PRO A 149 -7.38 13.92 0.26
CA PRO A 149 -6.55 13.14 -0.63
C PRO A 149 -6.04 14.02 -1.78
N TRP A 150 -4.79 13.83 -2.18
CA TRP A 150 -4.26 14.38 -3.42
C TRP A 150 -5.00 13.81 -4.64
#